data_AF-A0A815W209-F1
#
_entry.id   AF-A0A815W209-F1
#
_cell.length_a   1.000
_cell.length_b   1.000
_cell.length_c   1.000
_cell.angle_alpha   90.00
_cell.angle_beta   90.00
_cell.angle_gamma   90.00
#
_symmetry.space_group_name_H-M   'P 1'
#
loop_
_entity.id
_entity.type
_entity.pdbx_description
1 polymer ?
#
loop_
_entity_poly.entity_id
_entity_poly.type
_entity_poly.pdbx_seq_one_letter_code
_entity_poly.pdbx_strand_id
1 'polypeptide(L)'
;MPFIKVGCDRTPLYGSLYCSAHLPQQPASVNTKNDDNNHPVRASEVNTNSIINEKNLRTKKILIQHEAISCSTLKKMPNEYVDKCMRSFGIVVYVTNCNVVVAFTEIFRSETIKEILNGLISIVNISPSLPPCIVYDDACHLVRRLIDGQINGEFNITPALLYLNKKTFNIDRMHISNHKDKWCRKHLDPANNPLLTNINTESCEQLFSWTNGYATSFTNMNASRCRMMLLFTFHLRNCFLKKINPHEFNIGKPVVTKNRPLVI
;
A
#
# COMPACT_ATOMS: atom_id res chain seq x y z
N MET A 1 17.73 -11.97 0.19
CA MET A 1 16.30 -12.23 -0.08
C MET A 1 15.95 -11.62 -1.44
N PRO A 2 15.19 -12.29 -2.32
CA PRO A 2 14.67 -11.66 -3.54
C PRO A 2 13.78 -10.47 -3.17
N PHE A 3 14.03 -9.29 -3.75
CA PHE A 3 13.15 -8.14 -3.61
C PHE A 3 11.91 -8.35 -4.49
N ILE A 4 10.72 -8.37 -3.88
CA ILE A 4 9.47 -8.26 -4.63
C ILE A 4 9.34 -6.79 -5.06
N LYS A 5 9.41 -6.52 -6.38
CA LYS A 5 9.00 -5.22 -6.92
C LYS A 5 7.48 -5.09 -6.74
N VAL A 6 7.06 -4.14 -5.92
CA VAL A 6 5.65 -3.82 -5.68
C VAL A 6 5.21 -2.79 -6.72
N GLY A 7 4.51 -3.23 -7.76
CA GLY A 7 4.02 -2.41 -8.89
C GLY A 7 4.00 -3.17 -10.22
N CYS A 8 3.29 -2.67 -11.23
CA CYS A 8 3.37 -3.16 -12.61
C CYS A 8 3.55 -2.01 -13.58
N ASP A 9 4.43 -2.23 -14.56
CA ASP A 9 4.79 -1.38 -15.68
C ASP A 9 4.05 -1.77 -16.98
N ARG A 10 3.22 -2.82 -16.99
CA ARG A 10 2.40 -3.28 -18.15
C ARG A 10 1.17 -4.10 -17.68
N THR A 11 -0.01 -3.50 -17.61
CA THR A 11 -1.27 -4.17 -17.22
C THR A 11 -2.07 -4.63 -18.45
N PRO A 12 -2.57 -5.88 -18.50
CA PRO A 12 -3.62 -6.29 -19.41
C PRO A 12 -4.92 -6.52 -18.63
N LEU A 13 -5.79 -5.52 -18.57
CA LEU A 13 -7.21 -5.72 -18.28
C LEU A 13 -7.98 -5.18 -19.49
N TYR A 14 -8.73 -6.04 -20.17
CA TYR A 14 -9.61 -5.64 -21.26
C TYR A 14 -10.64 -4.64 -20.69
N GLY A 15 -10.57 -3.38 -21.10
CA GLY A 15 -11.45 -2.29 -20.63
C GLY A 15 -10.91 -1.38 -19.52
N SER A 16 -9.65 -1.51 -19.06
CA SER A 16 -9.08 -0.56 -18.09
C SER A 16 -8.45 0.65 -18.79
N LEU A 17 -9.01 1.84 -18.58
CA LEU A 17 -8.66 3.09 -19.27
C LEU A 17 -7.45 3.86 -18.67
N TYR A 18 -6.70 3.25 -17.75
CA TYR A 18 -5.93 4.02 -16.76
C TYR A 18 -4.40 3.88 -16.84
N CYS A 19 -3.84 3.66 -18.03
CA CYS A 19 -2.39 3.74 -18.24
C CYS A 19 -2.06 4.28 -19.64
N SER A 20 -1.33 5.41 -19.69
CA SER A 20 -0.93 6.10 -20.92
C SER A 20 -0.07 5.26 -21.88
N ALA A 21 0.60 4.21 -21.38
CA ALA A 21 1.38 3.28 -22.20
C ALA A 21 0.51 2.29 -23.04
N HIS A 22 -0.82 2.32 -22.90
CA HIS A 22 -1.77 1.46 -23.65
C HIS A 22 -2.70 2.23 -24.60
N LEU A 23 -2.46 3.52 -24.84
CA LEU A 23 -3.08 4.21 -25.98
C LEU A 23 -2.46 3.65 -27.27
N PRO A 24 -3.24 3.42 -28.35
CA PRO A 24 -2.70 2.94 -29.62
C PRO A 24 -1.59 3.88 -30.08
N GLN A 25 -0.35 3.39 -30.09
CA GLN A 25 0.79 4.17 -30.55
C GLN A 25 0.57 4.50 -32.03
N GLN A 26 0.43 5.78 -32.34
CA GLN A 26 0.71 6.22 -33.71
C GLN A 26 2.19 5.95 -34.00
N PRO A 27 2.54 5.49 -35.21
CA PRO A 27 3.91 5.13 -35.54
C PRO A 27 4.78 6.39 -35.53
N ALA A 28 5.65 6.50 -34.52
CA ALA A 28 6.63 7.58 -34.43
C ALA A 28 8.00 7.10 -34.93
N SER A 29 8.50 7.86 -35.90
CA SER A 29 9.78 7.74 -36.57
C SER A 29 10.99 7.76 -35.62
N VAL A 30 11.96 6.91 -35.97
CA VAL A 30 13.29 6.75 -35.36
C VAL A 30 14.12 8.03 -35.48
N ASN A 31 14.78 8.44 -34.40
CA ASN A 31 16.13 8.99 -34.47
C ASN A 31 16.88 8.84 -33.14
N THR A 32 18.01 8.15 -33.22
CA THR A 32 19.01 7.88 -32.19
C THR A 32 19.98 9.05 -32.04
N LYS A 33 20.48 9.29 -30.82
CA LYS A 33 21.89 9.67 -30.56
C LYS A 33 22.27 9.41 -29.10
N ASN A 34 23.37 8.68 -28.95
CA ASN A 34 24.07 8.34 -27.71
C ASN A 34 24.85 9.55 -27.18
N ASP A 35 25.20 9.54 -25.88
CA ASP A 35 26.56 9.85 -25.44
C ASP A 35 26.81 9.37 -23.99
N ASP A 36 27.96 8.71 -23.84
CA ASP A 36 28.56 8.19 -22.60
C ASP A 36 29.31 9.29 -21.83
N ASN A 37 29.45 9.16 -20.50
CA ASN A 37 30.72 9.41 -19.77
C ASN A 37 30.63 9.04 -18.27
N ASN A 38 31.53 8.15 -17.85
CA ASN A 38 31.74 7.66 -16.48
C ASN A 38 32.93 8.38 -15.81
N HIS A 39 32.82 8.71 -14.52
CA HIS A 39 33.98 8.90 -13.63
C HIS A 39 33.64 8.50 -12.18
N PRO A 40 34.54 7.82 -11.44
CA PRO A 40 34.30 7.39 -10.06
C PRO A 40 34.83 8.41 -9.03
N VAL A 41 34.07 8.67 -7.97
CA VAL A 41 34.50 9.51 -6.83
C VAL A 41 34.51 8.69 -5.53
N ARG A 42 35.59 8.87 -4.77
CA ARG A 42 35.98 8.18 -3.53
C ARG A 42 35.04 8.46 -2.35
N ALA A 43 34.98 7.48 -1.45
CA ALA A 43 34.30 7.53 -0.16
C ALA A 43 35.04 8.43 0.85
N SER A 44 34.29 9.30 1.53
CA SER A 44 34.76 10.07 2.68
C SER A 44 33.75 9.96 3.82
N GLU A 45 34.21 9.30 4.88
CA GLU A 45 33.97 9.48 6.33
C GLU A 45 32.67 10.17 6.79
N VAL A 46 31.85 9.38 7.51
CA VAL A 46 30.60 9.82 8.15
C VAL A 46 30.91 10.53 9.47
N ASN A 47 30.69 11.85 9.46
CA ASN A 47 30.82 12.75 10.59
C ASN A 47 29.65 12.56 11.59
N THR A 48 29.97 12.16 12.82
CA THR A 48 29.04 11.81 13.94
C THR A 48 28.29 12.99 14.55
N ASN A 49 28.37 14.18 13.96
CA ASN A 49 27.64 15.39 14.39
C ASN A 49 26.15 15.42 13.97
N SER A 50 25.65 14.41 13.25
CA SER A 50 24.26 14.35 12.76
C SER A 50 23.21 14.00 13.83
N ILE A 51 23.62 13.43 14.98
CA ILE A 51 22.69 12.91 15.99
C ILE A 51 22.09 14.03 16.87
N ILE A 52 22.78 15.16 17.03
CA ILE A 52 22.32 16.26 17.90
C ILE A 52 21.27 17.14 17.19
N ASN A 53 21.20 17.11 15.86
CA ASN A 53 20.24 17.90 15.08
C ASN A 53 18.85 17.25 14.89
N GLU A 54 18.68 15.95 15.17
CA GLU A 54 17.37 15.28 15.03
C GLU A 54 16.35 15.76 16.07
N LYS A 55 16.79 16.17 17.26
CA LYS A 55 15.87 16.69 18.30
C LYS A 55 15.29 18.06 17.94
N ASN A 56 15.98 18.87 17.14
CA ASN A 56 15.51 20.19 16.72
C ASN A 56 14.65 20.16 15.44
N LEU A 57 14.79 19.13 14.59
CA LEU A 57 13.84 18.91 13.47
C LEU A 57 12.46 18.44 13.95
N ARG A 58 12.37 17.83 15.14
CA ARG A 58 11.13 17.28 15.71
C ARG A 58 10.07 18.33 16.07
N THR A 59 10.44 19.59 16.26
CA THR A 59 9.54 20.56 16.94
C THR A 59 8.97 21.65 16.02
N LYS A 60 9.46 21.85 14.79
CA LYS A 60 9.09 23.04 14.00
C LYS A 60 8.56 22.83 12.57
N LYS A 61 8.58 21.62 11.99
CA LYS A 61 8.19 21.47 10.56
C LYS A 61 7.17 20.38 10.23
N ILE A 62 6.72 19.60 11.20
CA ILE A 62 5.62 18.61 11.05
C ILE A 62 4.58 18.84 12.15
N LEU A 63 4.17 20.10 12.32
CA LEU A 63 2.87 20.40 12.90
C LEU A 63 2.00 20.76 11.71
N ILE A 64 1.45 19.73 11.04
CA ILE A 64 0.21 19.94 10.31
C ILE A 64 -0.74 20.47 11.37
N GLN A 65 -1.03 21.77 11.32
CA GLN A 65 -1.90 22.44 12.27
C GLN A 65 -3.24 21.68 12.24
N HIS A 66 -3.50 20.96 13.33
CA HIS A 66 -4.67 20.13 13.52
C HIS A 66 -5.90 21.02 13.73
N GLU A 67 -6.52 21.45 12.64
CA GLU A 67 -7.90 21.97 12.67
C GLU A 67 -8.93 20.87 12.34
N ALA A 68 -8.48 19.61 12.17
CA ALA A 68 -9.30 18.44 11.86
C ALA A 68 -10.02 17.91 13.11
N ILE A 69 -11.08 18.61 13.50
CA ILE A 69 -11.92 18.32 14.65
C ILE A 69 -13.08 17.44 14.17
N SER A 70 -13.11 16.17 14.56
CA SER A 70 -14.28 15.27 14.49
C SER A 70 -14.72 14.74 13.11
N CYS A 71 -13.85 13.99 12.41
CA CYS A 71 -14.36 13.15 11.30
C CYS A 71 -15.34 12.11 11.84
N SER A 72 -16.62 12.47 11.83
CA SER A 72 -17.74 11.65 12.26
C SER A 72 -18.18 10.80 11.07
N THR A 73 -17.25 10.01 10.51
CA THR A 73 -17.59 9.05 9.45
C THR A 73 -18.70 8.17 10.02
N LEU A 74 -19.90 8.31 9.47
CA LEU A 74 -21.06 7.55 9.91
C LEU A 74 -20.84 6.09 9.49
N LYS A 75 -20.23 5.29 10.38
CA LYS A 75 -20.18 3.83 10.26
C LYS A 75 -21.54 3.19 10.63
N LYS A 76 -22.60 3.99 10.80
CA LYS A 76 -23.97 3.49 10.97
C LYS A 76 -24.49 2.99 9.63
N MET A 77 -24.17 1.74 9.34
CA MET A 77 -24.79 1.00 8.25
C MET A 77 -26.27 0.76 8.61
N PRO A 78 -27.23 1.01 7.70
CA PRO A 78 -28.63 0.60 7.90
C PRO A 78 -28.70 -0.90 8.21
N ASN A 79 -29.66 -1.36 9.03
CA ASN A 79 -29.80 -2.78 9.38
C ASN A 79 -29.88 -3.68 8.13
N GLU A 80 -30.53 -3.20 7.06
CA GLU A 80 -30.60 -3.90 5.77
C GLU A 80 -29.22 -4.13 5.10
N TYR A 81 -28.24 -3.26 5.36
CA TYR A 81 -26.86 -3.42 4.91
C TYR A 81 -26.09 -4.40 5.80
N VAL A 82 -26.32 -4.35 7.12
CA VAL A 82 -25.73 -5.31 8.07
C VAL A 82 -26.17 -6.74 7.76
N ASP A 83 -27.45 -6.93 7.39
CA ASP A 83 -28.00 -8.23 7.03
C ASP A 83 -27.51 -8.74 5.66
N LYS A 84 -27.13 -7.83 4.75
CA LYS A 84 -26.57 -8.15 3.42
C LYS A 84 -25.06 -8.26 3.40
N CYS A 85 -24.37 -7.71 4.39
CA CYS A 85 -22.94 -7.91 4.56
C CYS A 85 -22.69 -9.36 4.95
N MET A 86 -22.47 -10.21 3.94
CA MET A 86 -21.69 -11.42 4.14
C MET A 86 -20.41 -10.99 4.87
N ARG A 87 -20.25 -11.49 6.10
CA ARG A 87 -19.09 -11.19 6.93
C ARG A 87 -17.86 -11.36 6.05
N SER A 88 -17.09 -10.29 5.85
CA SER A 88 -15.78 -10.41 5.23
C SER A 88 -15.06 -11.56 5.91
N PHE A 89 -14.39 -12.44 5.14
CA PHE A 89 -13.41 -13.36 5.73
C PHE A 89 -12.58 -12.51 6.65
N GLY A 90 -12.51 -12.82 7.94
CA GLY A 90 -11.85 -11.98 8.94
C GLY A 90 -10.37 -11.83 8.60
N ILE A 91 -10.06 -11.00 7.61
CA ILE A 91 -8.76 -10.78 7.02
C ILE A 91 -8.69 -9.31 6.58
N VAL A 92 -7.50 -8.76 6.71
CA VAL A 92 -7.08 -7.51 6.08
C VAL A 92 -6.13 -7.91 4.95
N VAL A 93 -6.36 -7.42 3.75
CA VAL A 93 -5.49 -7.67 2.59
C VAL A 93 -4.81 -6.39 2.16
N TYR A 94 -3.51 -6.48 1.90
CA TYR A 94 -2.70 -5.38 1.40
C TYR A 94 -2.45 -5.61 -0.08
N VAL A 95 -3.00 -4.73 -0.91
CA VAL A 95 -3.04 -4.90 -2.35
C VAL A 95 -2.38 -3.71 -3.02
N THR A 96 -1.64 -3.98 -4.10
CA THR A 96 -1.15 -2.91 -4.97
C THR A 96 -2.28 -2.35 -5.84
N ASN A 97 -2.08 -1.15 -6.40
CA ASN A 97 -3.00 -0.57 -7.40
C ASN A 97 -3.24 -1.46 -8.65
N CYS A 98 -2.33 -2.41 -8.91
CA CYS A 98 -2.46 -3.40 -9.99
C CYS A 98 -3.08 -4.71 -9.51
N ASN A 99 -3.85 -4.68 -8.43
CA ASN A 99 -4.54 -5.83 -7.85
C ASN A 99 -3.64 -6.96 -7.33
N VAL A 100 -2.31 -6.83 -7.32
CA VAL A 100 -1.41 -7.84 -6.76
C VAL A 100 -1.49 -7.82 -5.24
N VAL A 101 -1.75 -8.98 -4.63
CA VAL A 101 -1.76 -9.16 -3.17
C VAL A 101 -0.32 -9.20 -2.66
N VAL A 102 0.03 -8.27 -1.78
CA VAL A 102 1.36 -8.18 -1.17
C VAL A 102 1.43 -8.97 0.13
N ALA A 103 0.39 -8.82 0.96
CA ALA A 103 0.28 -9.48 2.24
C ALA A 103 -1.18 -9.59 2.64
N PHE A 104 -1.48 -10.44 3.62
CA PHE A 104 -2.74 -10.41 4.34
C PHE A 104 -2.53 -10.82 5.79
N THR A 105 -3.44 -10.41 6.65
CA THR A 105 -3.47 -10.77 8.08
C THR A 105 -4.86 -11.19 8.46
N GLU A 106 -5.01 -12.26 9.22
CA GLU A 106 -6.29 -12.64 9.81
C GLU A 106 -6.65 -11.71 10.97
N ILE A 107 -7.92 -11.31 11.04
CA ILE A 107 -8.51 -10.54 12.13
C ILE A 107 -9.66 -11.36 12.74
N PHE A 108 -9.63 -11.51 14.06
CA PHE A 108 -10.63 -12.29 14.79
C PHE A 108 -11.88 -11.48 15.16
N ARG A 109 -11.83 -10.16 14.96
CA ARG A 109 -12.89 -9.21 15.32
C ARG A 109 -13.03 -8.15 14.22
N SER A 110 -13.64 -7.02 14.55
CA SER A 110 -13.65 -5.83 13.71
C SER A 110 -12.23 -5.36 13.44
N GLU A 111 -11.97 -4.97 12.21
CA GLU A 111 -10.77 -4.25 11.82
C GLU A 111 -10.55 -3.01 12.70
N THR A 112 -9.37 -2.93 13.31
CA THR A 112 -8.95 -1.78 14.10
C THR A 112 -7.78 -1.06 13.44
N ILE A 113 -7.67 0.26 13.67
CA ILE A 113 -6.53 1.07 13.21
C ILE A 113 -5.19 0.50 13.70
N LYS A 114 -5.18 -0.14 14.89
CA LYS A 114 -4.00 -0.80 15.44
C LYS A 114 -3.59 -2.03 14.62
N GLU A 115 -4.54 -2.85 14.19
CA GLU A 115 -4.27 -4.01 13.33
C GLU A 115 -3.73 -3.57 11.97
N ILE A 116 -4.34 -2.53 11.36
CA ILE A 116 -3.85 -1.96 10.10
C ILE A 116 -2.42 -1.45 10.23
N LEU A 117 -2.13 -0.68 11.27
CA LEU A 117 -0.78 -0.17 11.53
C LEU A 117 0.23 -1.30 11.77
N ASN A 118 -0.13 -2.31 12.56
CA ASN A 118 0.73 -3.46 12.82
C ASN A 118 1.03 -4.27 11.55
N GLY A 119 0.04 -4.46 10.68
CA GLY A 119 0.27 -5.14 9.41
C GLY A 119 1.14 -4.32 8.45
N LEU A 120 0.96 -3.00 8.37
CA LEU A 120 1.86 -2.11 7.63
C LEU A 120 3.30 -2.19 8.14
N ILE A 121 3.51 -2.14 9.46
CA ILE A 121 4.84 -2.30 10.09
C ILE A 121 5.43 -3.67 9.73
N SER A 122 4.62 -4.72 9.78
CA SER A 122 5.06 -6.08 9.43
C SER A 122 5.52 -6.17 7.98
N ILE A 123 4.82 -5.53 7.05
CA ILE A 123 5.21 -5.47 5.64
C ILE A 123 6.54 -4.73 5.48
N VAL A 124 6.71 -3.58 6.14
CA VAL A 124 7.98 -2.81 6.08
C VAL A 124 9.16 -3.63 6.59
N ASN A 125 8.96 -4.41 7.67
CA ASN A 125 10.00 -5.26 8.23
C ASN A 125 10.40 -6.42 7.30
N ILE A 126 9.47 -6.91 6.46
CA ILE A 126 9.73 -7.98 5.49
C ILE A 126 10.33 -7.41 4.19
N SER A 127 9.81 -6.27 3.74
CA SER A 127 10.24 -5.58 2.53
C SER A 127 10.25 -4.07 2.79
N PRO A 128 11.43 -3.43 2.82
CA PRO A 128 11.51 -1.99 3.05
C PRO A 128 11.02 -1.16 1.87
N SER A 129 10.48 -1.77 0.80
CA SER A 129 9.99 -1.10 -0.39
C SER A 129 8.47 -1.08 -0.43
N LEU A 130 7.88 -0.14 0.31
CA LEU A 130 6.49 0.29 0.07
C LEU A 130 6.41 1.44 -0.95
N PRO A 131 5.31 1.53 -1.72
CA PRO A 131 5.00 2.69 -2.54
C PRO A 131 5.08 4.01 -1.77
N PRO A 132 5.28 5.15 -2.44
CA PRO A 132 5.32 6.46 -1.77
C PRO A 132 3.98 6.84 -1.12
N CYS A 133 2.87 6.34 -1.67
CA CYS A 133 1.52 6.61 -1.19
C CYS A 133 0.82 5.31 -0.78
N ILE A 134 0.14 5.35 0.37
CA ILE A 134 -0.73 4.30 0.88
C ILE A 134 -2.17 4.79 0.81
N VAL A 135 -3.06 3.98 0.27
CA VAL A 135 -4.49 4.28 0.18
C VAL A 135 -5.25 3.35 1.12
N TYR A 136 -6.18 3.91 1.89
CA TYR A 136 -6.97 3.19 2.89
C TYR A 136 -8.30 3.90 3.12
N ASP A 137 -9.41 3.16 3.28
CA ASP A 137 -10.75 3.74 3.43
C ASP A 137 -10.87 4.67 4.65
N ASP A 138 -10.19 4.33 5.76
CA ASP A 138 -10.17 5.07 7.02
C ASP A 138 -8.83 5.75 7.30
N ALA A 139 -8.15 6.20 6.22
CA ALA A 139 -6.82 6.83 6.30
C ALA A 139 -6.75 8.02 7.26
N CYS A 140 -7.84 8.76 7.46
CA CYS A 140 -7.87 9.89 8.40
C CYS A 140 -7.60 9.46 9.85
N HIS A 141 -8.24 8.38 10.30
CA HIS A 141 -8.02 7.85 11.65
C HIS A 141 -6.65 7.18 11.77
N LEU A 142 -6.15 6.54 10.71
CA LEU A 142 -4.80 5.97 10.69
C LEU A 142 -3.71 7.05 10.84
N VAL A 143 -3.77 8.11 10.02
CA VAL A 143 -2.84 9.24 10.08
C VAL A 143 -2.89 9.92 11.44
N ARG A 144 -4.10 10.15 11.97
CA ARG A 144 -4.27 10.70 13.31
C ARG A 144 -3.62 9.81 14.37
N ARG A 145 -3.86 8.50 14.32
CA ARG A 145 -3.27 7.56 15.28
C ARG A 145 -1.74 7.57 15.25
N LEU A 146 -1.15 7.68 14.05
CA LEU A 146 0.30 7.82 13.86
C LEU A 146 0.85 9.08 14.52
N ILE A 147 0.18 10.22 14.36
CA ILE A 147 0.58 11.51 14.91
C ILE A 147 0.38 11.53 16.43
N ASP A 148 -0.84 11.25 16.90
CA ASP A 148 -1.20 11.29 18.32
C ASP A 148 -0.30 10.35 19.13
N GLY A 149 -0.05 9.14 18.61
CA GLY A 149 0.83 8.18 19.28
C GLY A 149 2.29 8.59 19.35
N GLN A 150 2.76 9.47 18.46
CA GLN A 150 4.11 10.06 18.54
C GLN A 150 4.17 11.21 19.54
N ILE A 151 3.18 12.10 19.49
CA ILE A 151 3.10 13.25 20.39
C ILE A 151 2.96 12.78 21.84
N ASN A 152 2.11 11.79 22.08
CA ASN A 152 1.82 11.26 23.41
C ASN A 152 2.87 10.25 23.90
N GLY A 153 3.86 9.89 23.08
CA GLY A 153 4.87 8.88 23.43
C GLY A 153 4.30 7.45 23.60
N GLU A 154 3.13 7.16 23.03
CA GLU A 154 2.49 5.84 23.10
C GLU A 154 3.19 4.78 22.25
N PHE A 155 3.97 5.21 21.25
CA PHE A 155 4.71 4.32 20.37
C PHE A 155 6.20 4.31 20.69
N ASN A 156 6.76 3.09 20.80
CA ASN A 156 8.18 2.90 20.63
C ASN A 156 8.55 3.26 19.19
N ILE A 157 9.38 4.28 19.02
CA ILE A 157 9.83 4.72 17.69
C ILE A 157 10.71 3.62 17.10
N THR A 158 10.21 2.95 16.07
CA THR A 158 10.95 1.93 15.31
C THR A 158 11.35 2.46 13.93
N PRO A 159 12.37 1.89 13.28
CA PRO A 159 12.72 2.24 11.90
C PRO A 159 11.53 2.10 10.93
N ALA A 160 10.70 1.07 11.12
CA ALA A 160 9.51 0.85 10.31
C ALA A 160 8.45 1.95 10.49
N LEU A 161 8.22 2.39 11.74
CA LEU A 161 7.30 3.50 12.03
C LEU A 161 7.82 4.82 11.43
N LEU A 162 9.12 5.10 11.58
CA LEU A 162 9.76 6.27 10.96
C LEU A 162 9.69 6.23 9.43
N TYR A 163 9.77 5.03 8.83
CA TYR A 163 9.59 4.84 7.40
C TYR A 163 8.15 5.13 6.96
N LEU A 164 7.16 4.63 7.71
CA LEU A 164 5.74 4.91 7.44
C LEU A 164 5.39 6.39 7.57
N ASN A 165 5.98 7.10 8.53
CA ASN A 165 5.79 8.55 8.70
C ASN A 165 6.24 9.39 7.49
N LYS A 166 7.12 8.84 6.65
CA LYS A 166 7.59 9.51 5.43
C LYS A 166 6.66 9.25 4.24
N LYS A 167 5.64 8.41 4.40
CA LYS A 167 4.67 8.07 3.34
C LYS A 167 3.51 9.04 3.35
N THR A 168 2.93 9.24 2.17
CA THR A 168 1.65 9.93 2.04
C THR A 168 0.52 8.93 2.24
N PHE A 169 -0.54 9.37 2.90
CA PHE A 169 -1.76 8.58 3.06
C PHE A 169 -2.91 9.29 2.39
N ASN A 170 -3.77 8.55 1.71
CA ASN A 170 -4.98 9.06 1.09
C ASN A 170 -6.15 8.13 1.38
N ILE A 171 -7.34 8.72 1.39
CA ILE A 171 -8.58 7.97 1.48
C ILE A 171 -8.84 7.31 0.13
N ASP A 172 -9.40 6.09 0.13
CA ASP A 172 -9.87 5.47 -1.11
C ASP A 172 -10.91 6.36 -1.83
N ARG A 173 -10.83 6.43 -3.17
CA ARG A 173 -11.65 7.35 -3.97
C ARG A 173 -13.15 7.08 -3.83
N MET A 174 -13.60 5.84 -3.64
CA MET A 174 -15.02 5.56 -3.40
C MET A 174 -15.47 5.96 -2.00
N HIS A 175 -14.55 6.01 -1.04
CA HIS A 175 -14.86 6.26 0.35
C HIS A 175 -14.83 7.75 0.73
N ILE A 176 -14.18 8.61 -0.07
CA ILE A 176 -14.01 10.04 0.25
C ILE A 176 -15.32 10.78 0.50
N SER A 177 -16.41 10.39 -0.18
CA SER A 177 -17.73 11.00 0.02
C SER A 177 -18.25 10.86 1.45
N ASN A 178 -17.83 9.79 2.16
CA ASN A 178 -18.22 9.49 3.54
C ASN A 178 -17.41 10.30 4.56
N HIS A 179 -16.27 10.86 4.15
CA HIS A 179 -15.44 11.73 4.98
C HIS A 179 -15.86 13.18 4.81
N LYS A 180 -16.62 13.69 5.79
CA LYS A 180 -17.21 15.03 5.74
C LYS A 180 -16.31 16.13 6.28
N ASP A 181 -15.30 15.78 7.07
CA ASP A 181 -14.36 16.74 7.65
C ASP A 181 -13.58 17.48 6.54
N LYS A 182 -13.49 18.80 6.66
CA LYS A 182 -12.80 19.66 5.68
C LYS A 182 -11.33 19.29 5.54
N TRP A 183 -10.68 18.88 6.64
CA TRP A 183 -9.30 18.44 6.63
C TRP A 183 -9.12 17.15 5.84
N CYS A 184 -10.03 16.18 5.98
CA CYS A 184 -9.97 14.93 5.21
C CYS A 184 -10.01 15.22 3.72
N ARG A 185 -10.93 16.09 3.27
CA ARG A 185 -11.03 16.48 1.86
C ARG A 185 -9.82 17.28 1.39
N LYS A 186 -9.29 18.16 2.23
CA LYS A 186 -8.13 18.99 1.86
C LYS A 186 -6.83 18.18 1.75
N HIS A 187 -6.62 17.22 2.65
CA HIS A 187 -5.31 16.56 2.80
C HIS A 187 -5.27 15.10 2.35
N LEU A 188 -6.40 14.40 2.38
CA LEU A 188 -6.45 12.95 2.12
C LEU A 188 -7.27 12.60 0.88
N ASP A 189 -7.98 13.56 0.28
CA ASP A 189 -8.68 13.33 -0.99
C ASP A 189 -7.69 12.95 -2.09
N PRO A 190 -7.84 11.77 -2.72
CA PRO A 190 -6.94 11.34 -3.78
C PRO A 190 -6.96 12.25 -5.01
N ALA A 191 -8.01 13.05 -5.24
CA ALA A 191 -8.05 14.05 -6.31
C ALA A 191 -7.03 15.18 -6.11
N ASN A 192 -6.63 15.43 -4.85
CA ASN A 192 -5.64 16.45 -4.51
C ASN A 192 -4.20 15.91 -4.50
N ASN A 193 -4.00 14.61 -4.76
CA ASN A 193 -2.68 13.99 -4.79
C ASN A 193 -2.26 13.64 -6.24
N PRO A 194 -1.27 14.34 -6.82
CA PRO A 194 -0.77 14.05 -8.17
C PRO A 194 -0.31 12.60 -8.37
N LEU A 195 0.21 11.96 -7.31
CA LEU A 195 0.66 10.56 -7.35
C LEU A 195 -0.48 9.57 -7.61
N LEU A 196 -1.73 9.99 -7.39
CA LEU A 196 -2.92 9.14 -7.54
C LEU A 196 -3.74 9.48 -8.80
N THR A 197 -3.22 10.36 -9.66
CA THR A 197 -3.82 10.66 -10.96
C THR A 197 -3.79 9.41 -11.83
N ASN A 198 -4.95 8.96 -12.31
CA ASN A 198 -5.10 7.72 -13.08
C ASN A 198 -4.62 6.45 -12.36
N ILE A 199 -4.54 6.49 -11.02
CA ILE A 199 -4.25 5.31 -10.22
C ILE A 199 -5.54 4.68 -9.71
N ASN A 200 -5.60 3.36 -9.81
CA ASN A 200 -6.65 2.52 -9.22
C ASN A 200 -6.48 2.47 -7.70
N THR A 201 -7.30 3.21 -6.98
CA THR A 201 -7.35 3.21 -5.50
C THR A 201 -8.20 2.06 -4.98
N GLU A 202 -9.13 1.57 -5.80
CA GLU A 202 -10.21 0.63 -5.44
C GLU A 202 -9.80 -0.85 -5.58
N SER A 203 -8.50 -1.12 -5.48
CA SER A 203 -7.95 -2.46 -5.73
C SER A 203 -8.38 -3.46 -4.67
N CYS A 204 -8.56 -3.01 -3.43
CA CYS A 204 -9.04 -3.86 -2.35
C CYS A 204 -10.49 -4.29 -2.59
N GLU A 205 -11.35 -3.37 -3.02
CA GLU A 205 -12.77 -3.62 -3.29
C GLU A 205 -12.95 -4.54 -4.49
N GLN A 206 -12.15 -4.34 -5.55
CA GLN A 206 -12.11 -5.24 -6.70
C GLN A 206 -11.65 -6.65 -6.29
N LEU A 207 -10.62 -6.75 -5.44
CA LEU A 207 -10.17 -8.03 -4.90
C LEU A 207 -11.27 -8.68 -4.06
N PHE A 208 -11.92 -7.92 -3.17
CA PHE A 208 -12.93 -8.47 -2.27
C PHE A 208 -14.18 -8.94 -3.02
N SER A 209 -14.59 -8.22 -4.07
CA SER A 209 -15.64 -8.66 -5.00
C SER A 209 -15.30 -10.04 -5.58
N TRP A 210 -14.05 -10.24 -6.01
CA TRP A 210 -13.58 -11.54 -6.49
C TRP A 210 -13.53 -12.62 -5.39
N THR A 211 -12.99 -12.31 -4.21
CA THR A 211 -12.90 -13.29 -3.11
C THR A 211 -14.28 -13.70 -2.58
N ASN A 212 -15.26 -12.81 -2.61
CA ASN A 212 -16.63 -13.10 -2.16
C ASN A 212 -17.29 -14.22 -2.99
N GLY A 213 -16.86 -14.44 -4.24
CA GLY A 213 -17.28 -15.58 -5.05
C GLY A 213 -16.91 -16.94 -4.44
N TYR A 214 -15.97 -16.98 -3.50
CA TYR A 214 -15.51 -18.19 -2.83
C TYR A 214 -16.02 -18.32 -1.39
N ALA A 215 -16.96 -17.48 -0.96
CA ALA A 215 -17.36 -17.41 0.45
C ALA A 215 -17.81 -18.72 1.06
N THR A 216 -18.59 -19.48 0.31
CA THR A 216 -19.09 -20.79 0.70
C THR A 216 -17.97 -21.81 0.92
N SER A 217 -16.85 -21.67 0.21
CA SER A 217 -15.69 -22.56 0.37
C SER A 217 -14.99 -22.34 1.71
N PHE A 218 -14.99 -21.11 2.23
CA PHE A 218 -14.29 -20.78 3.48
C PHE A 218 -15.12 -21.07 4.74
N THR A 219 -16.46 -21.02 4.66
CA THR A 219 -17.36 -21.13 5.83
C THR A 219 -17.14 -22.40 6.66
N ASN A 220 -16.76 -23.51 6.01
CA ASN A 220 -16.58 -24.81 6.68
C ASN A 220 -15.11 -25.16 6.96
N MET A 221 -14.18 -24.23 6.71
CA MET A 221 -12.76 -24.44 6.94
C MET A 221 -12.35 -23.98 8.35
N ASN A 222 -11.51 -24.77 9.02
CA ASN A 222 -10.80 -24.27 10.19
C ASN A 222 -9.77 -23.19 9.78
N ALA A 223 -9.28 -22.43 10.75
CA ALA A 223 -8.35 -21.32 10.50
C ALA A 223 -7.14 -21.73 9.66
N SER A 224 -6.47 -22.84 10.00
CA SER A 224 -5.29 -23.31 9.27
C SER A 224 -5.58 -23.66 7.81
N ARG A 225 -6.70 -24.35 7.53
CA ARG A 225 -7.13 -24.69 6.17
C ARG A 225 -7.52 -23.45 5.38
N CYS A 226 -8.26 -22.54 6.00
CA CYS A 226 -8.63 -21.27 5.40
C CYS A 226 -7.39 -20.46 5.03
N ARG A 227 -6.42 -20.34 5.95
CA ARG A 227 -5.15 -19.65 5.72
C ARG A 227 -4.36 -20.22 4.55
N MET A 228 -4.21 -21.55 4.51
CA MET A 228 -3.52 -22.23 3.40
C MET A 228 -4.25 -22.01 2.07
N MET A 229 -5.58 -22.10 2.08
CA MET A 229 -6.39 -21.84 0.88
C MET A 229 -6.21 -20.40 0.40
N LEU A 230 -6.27 -19.40 1.29
CA LEU A 230 -6.03 -18.00 0.96
C LEU A 230 -4.62 -17.77 0.39
N LEU A 231 -3.58 -18.36 1.02
CA LEU A 231 -2.20 -18.28 0.53
C LEU A 231 -2.08 -18.79 -0.91
N PHE A 232 -2.60 -20.01 -1.19
CA PHE A 232 -2.55 -20.58 -2.53
C PHE A 232 -3.38 -19.77 -3.53
N THR A 233 -4.58 -19.36 -3.13
CA THR A 233 -5.52 -18.60 -3.97
C THR A 233 -4.93 -17.25 -4.37
N PHE A 234 -4.36 -16.51 -3.42
CA PHE A 234 -3.67 -15.25 -3.69
C PHE A 234 -2.39 -15.44 -4.50
N HIS A 235 -1.61 -16.49 -4.24
CA HIS A 235 -0.41 -16.81 -5.03
C HIS A 235 -0.76 -17.10 -6.49
N LEU A 236 -1.72 -18.00 -6.74
CA LEU A 236 -2.15 -18.37 -8.08
C LEU A 236 -2.73 -17.17 -8.82
N ARG A 237 -3.53 -16.34 -8.14
CA ARG A 237 -4.05 -15.10 -8.73
C ARG A 237 -2.94 -14.13 -9.08
N ASN A 238 -1.96 -13.92 -8.20
CA ASN A 238 -0.82 -13.07 -8.49
C ASN A 238 -0.02 -13.59 -9.69
N CYS A 239 0.21 -14.90 -9.77
CA CYS A 239 0.87 -15.54 -10.91
C CYS A 239 0.09 -15.32 -12.21
N PHE A 240 -1.23 -15.52 -12.18
CA PHE A 240 -2.12 -15.26 -13.32
C PHE A 240 -2.03 -13.80 -13.80
N LEU A 241 -2.16 -12.84 -12.88
CA LEU A 241 -2.09 -11.40 -13.21
C LEU A 241 -0.72 -11.00 -13.77
N LYS A 242 0.36 -11.62 -13.29
CA LYS A 242 1.73 -11.33 -13.73
C LYS A 242 2.18 -12.18 -14.91
N LYS A 243 1.37 -13.12 -15.38
CA LYS A 243 1.75 -14.11 -16.40
C LYS A 243 3.02 -14.89 -16.02
N ILE A 244 3.15 -15.21 -14.73
CA ILE A 244 4.26 -16.00 -14.18
C ILE A 244 3.77 -17.43 -13.98
N ASN A 245 4.61 -18.41 -14.30
CA ASN A 245 4.32 -19.80 -14.00
C ASN A 245 4.36 -20.00 -12.47
N PRO A 246 3.27 -20.47 -11.84
CA PRO A 246 3.23 -20.64 -10.38
C PRO A 246 4.23 -21.67 -9.85
N HIS A 247 4.73 -22.56 -10.71
CA HIS A 247 5.74 -23.57 -10.39
C HIS A 247 7.18 -23.08 -10.54
N GLU A 248 7.40 -21.94 -11.20
CA GLU A 248 8.75 -21.36 -11.40
C GLU A 248 9.21 -20.50 -10.22
N PHE A 249 8.44 -20.47 -9.12
CA PHE A 249 8.85 -19.84 -7.89
C PHE A 249 10.07 -20.57 -7.30
N ASN A 250 11.25 -20.05 -7.62
CA ASN A 250 12.51 -20.51 -7.04
C ASN A 250 12.54 -20.14 -5.55
N ILE A 251 11.95 -20.99 -4.72
CA ILE A 251 12.21 -21.01 -3.28
C ILE A 251 13.70 -21.37 -3.14
N GLY A 252 14.56 -20.37 -2.97
CA GLY A 252 15.96 -20.58 -2.56
C GLY A 252 17.07 -20.22 -3.54
N LYS A 253 16.82 -19.64 -4.72
CA LYS A 253 17.94 -19.04 -5.49
C LYS A 253 18.15 -17.60 -5.04
N PRO A 254 19.30 -17.24 -4.42
CA PRO A 254 19.61 -15.86 -4.14
C PRO A 254 19.63 -15.09 -5.46
N VAL A 255 18.84 -14.03 -5.55
CA VAL A 255 18.90 -13.11 -6.69
C VAL A 255 20.25 -12.39 -6.60
N VAL A 256 21.24 -12.90 -7.35
CA VAL A 256 22.50 -12.21 -7.59
C VAL A 256 22.18 -11.10 -8.58
N THR A 257 21.76 -9.93 -8.10
CA THR A 257 21.65 -8.75 -8.96
C THR A 257 23.05 -8.29 -9.32
N LYS A 258 23.55 -8.70 -10.49
CA LYS A 258 24.71 -8.08 -11.12
C LYS A 258 24.38 -6.60 -11.34
N ASN A 259 25.10 -5.73 -10.62
CA ASN A 259 25.25 -4.28 -10.80
C ASN A 259 24.48 -3.67 -11.99
N ARG A 260 23.18 -3.44 -11.81
CA ARG A 260 22.46 -2.44 -12.61
C ARG A 260 22.10 -1.30 -11.66
N PRO A 261 22.44 -0.05 -12.01
CA PRO A 261 22.04 1.09 -11.21
C PRO A 261 20.52 1.13 -11.13
N LEU A 262 20.01 1.23 -9.90
CA LEU A 262 18.62 1.52 -9.61
C LEU A 262 18.32 2.92 -10.12
N VAL A 263 17.62 2.99 -11.25
CA VAL A 263 16.85 4.17 -11.63
C VAL A 263 15.48 3.97 -11.00
N ILE A 264 15.21 4.76 -9.96
CA ILE A 264 13.97 4.78 -9.17
C ILE A 264 12.93 5.60 -9.91
#